data_AF-A0A961VBP6-F1
#
_entry.id   AF-A0A961VBP6-F1
#
_cell.length_a   1.000
_cell.length_b   1.000
_cell.length_c   1.000
_cell.angle_alpha   90.00
_cell.angle_beta   90.00
_cell.angle_gamma   90.00
#
_symmetry.space_group_name_H-M   'P 1'
#
loop_
_entity.id
_entity.type
_entity.pdbx_description
1 polymer ?
#
loop_
_entity_poly.entity_id
_entity_poly.type
_entity_poly.pdbx_seq_one_letter_code
_entity_poly.pdbx_strand_id
1 'polypeptide(L)'
;MDKSENGEGAFKGFGDEWRPSNLSPSEAQAATSWVEARIDKRSMLTRKDRVEDVRDAMWELEKDGEIIVHRVSDVHEPVVARTIYGWEKKIPTNNMWHHKSCGQ
;
A
#
# COMPACT_ATOMS: atom_id res chain seq x y z
N MET A 1 -6.28 -30.71 -34.96
CA MET A 1 -5.94 -29.29 -34.75
C MET A 1 -7.15 -28.49 -35.14
N ASP A 2 -7.82 -27.87 -34.18
CA ASP A 2 -8.39 -26.54 -34.39
C ASP A 2 -8.41 -25.85 -33.03
N LYS A 3 -7.63 -24.79 -32.92
CA LYS A 3 -7.36 -24.05 -31.70
C LYS A 3 -8.17 -22.78 -31.87
N SER A 4 -9.37 -22.73 -31.32
CA SER A 4 -10.12 -21.46 -31.26
C SER A 4 -9.48 -20.58 -30.21
N GLU A 5 -8.60 -19.71 -30.71
CA GLU A 5 -8.10 -18.53 -30.04
C GLU A 5 -9.29 -17.69 -29.57
N ASN A 6 -9.42 -17.45 -28.27
CA ASN A 6 -10.15 -16.30 -27.74
C ASN A 6 -9.33 -15.68 -26.62
N GLY A 7 -8.19 -15.13 -27.03
CA GLY A 7 -7.55 -14.04 -26.29
C GLY A 7 -8.30 -12.75 -26.62
N GLU A 8 -9.43 -12.50 -25.97
CA GLU A 8 -10.03 -11.17 -25.96
C GLU A 8 -9.51 -10.41 -24.74
N GLY A 9 -8.85 -9.30 -25.04
CA GLY A 9 -8.06 -8.51 -24.10
C GLY A 9 -8.87 -7.95 -22.94
N ALA A 10 -8.14 -7.52 -21.92
CA ALA A 10 -8.66 -6.89 -20.71
C ALA A 10 -9.82 -5.94 -21.00
N PHE A 11 -10.99 -6.24 -20.42
CA PHE A 11 -12.13 -5.33 -20.39
C PHE A 11 -11.68 -3.97 -19.84
N LYS A 12 -11.79 -2.91 -20.65
CA LYS A 12 -11.36 -1.55 -20.27
C LYS A 12 -12.27 -0.92 -19.20
N GLY A 13 -13.41 -1.55 -18.90
CA GLY A 13 -14.37 -1.09 -17.90
C GLY A 13 -15.30 0.03 -18.38
N PHE A 14 -15.15 0.52 -19.61
CA PHE A 14 -16.00 1.52 -20.27
C PHE A 14 -15.87 1.40 -21.80
N GLY A 15 -16.93 1.70 -22.57
CA GLY A 15 -16.92 1.67 -24.04
C GLY A 15 -18.14 0.98 -24.67
N ASP A 16 -18.17 0.91 -26.01
CA ASP A 16 -19.26 0.28 -26.79
C ASP A 16 -19.36 -1.24 -26.54
N GLU A 17 -18.29 -1.85 -26.02
CA GLU A 17 -18.24 -3.24 -25.56
C GLU A 17 -18.94 -3.46 -24.21
N TRP A 18 -19.31 -2.39 -23.49
CA TRP A 18 -19.94 -2.50 -22.18
C TRP A 18 -21.36 -3.05 -22.31
N ARG A 19 -21.63 -4.15 -21.59
CA ARG A 19 -22.95 -4.77 -21.55
C ARG A 19 -23.56 -4.61 -20.16
N PRO A 20 -24.85 -4.23 -20.07
CA PRO A 20 -25.54 -4.23 -18.79
C PRO A 20 -25.59 -5.65 -18.23
N SER A 21 -25.34 -5.78 -16.93
CA SER A 21 -25.27 -7.08 -16.26
C SER A 21 -26.64 -7.75 -16.08
N ASN A 22 -27.74 -6.99 -16.23
CA ASN A 22 -29.13 -7.44 -16.08
C ASN A 22 -29.41 -8.27 -14.82
N LEU A 23 -28.64 -8.04 -13.76
CA LEU A 23 -28.82 -8.72 -12.48
C LEU A 23 -30.08 -8.22 -11.78
N SER A 24 -30.81 -9.14 -11.14
CA SER A 24 -31.83 -8.76 -10.18
C SER A 24 -31.20 -8.05 -8.97
N PRO A 25 -31.98 -7.29 -8.17
CA PRO A 25 -31.46 -6.61 -6.99
C PRO A 25 -30.73 -7.55 -6.01
N SER A 26 -31.22 -8.78 -5.82
CA SER A 26 -30.58 -9.79 -4.96
C SER A 26 -29.27 -10.34 -5.53
N GLU A 27 -29.21 -10.54 -6.85
CA GLU A 27 -28.00 -11.03 -7.52
C GLU A 27 -26.91 -9.94 -7.56
N ALA A 28 -27.31 -8.68 -7.77
CA ALA A 28 -26.41 -7.54 -7.68
C ALA A 28 -25.80 -7.45 -6.27
N GLN A 29 -26.61 -7.58 -5.23
CA GLN A 29 -26.15 -7.55 -3.83
C GLN A 29 -25.20 -8.71 -3.52
N ALA A 30 -25.50 -9.93 -4.00
CA ALA A 30 -24.61 -11.08 -3.85
C ALA A 30 -23.28 -10.87 -4.61
N ALA A 31 -23.33 -10.33 -5.83
CA ALA A 31 -22.16 -10.04 -6.65
C ALA A 31 -21.28 -8.92 -6.08
N THR A 32 -21.84 -7.98 -5.32
CA THR A 32 -21.11 -6.89 -4.63
C THR A 32 -20.79 -7.18 -3.17
N SER A 33 -21.24 -8.31 -2.61
CA SER A 33 -21.04 -8.65 -1.19
C SER A 33 -19.57 -8.65 -0.75
N TRP A 34 -18.64 -8.98 -1.66
CA TRP A 34 -17.20 -8.93 -1.40
C TRP A 34 -16.64 -7.50 -1.33
N VAL A 35 -17.31 -6.52 -1.93
CA VAL A 35 -16.95 -5.08 -1.85
C VAL A 35 -17.34 -4.55 -0.46
N GLU A 36 -18.50 -4.97 0.03
CA GLU A 36 -18.98 -4.65 1.39
C GLU A 36 -18.31 -5.49 2.47
N ALA A 37 -17.73 -6.63 2.11
CA ALA A 37 -16.77 -7.38 2.93
C ALA A 37 -15.51 -6.54 3.09
N ARG A 38 -15.62 -5.48 3.91
CA ARG A 38 -14.55 -4.67 4.42
C ARG A 38 -13.69 -5.57 5.27
N ILE A 39 -12.81 -6.33 4.61
CA ILE A 39 -11.69 -6.98 5.27
C ILE A 39 -10.84 -5.82 5.76
N ASP A 40 -11.00 -5.49 7.04
CA ASP A 40 -10.10 -4.57 7.73
C ASP A 40 -8.76 -5.29 7.87
N LYS A 41 -8.00 -5.34 6.78
CA LYS A 41 -6.66 -5.91 6.76
C LYS A 41 -5.77 -5.19 7.77
N ARG A 42 -6.07 -3.92 8.09
CA ARG A 42 -5.33 -3.17 9.13
C ARG A 42 -5.58 -3.72 10.51
N SER A 43 -6.81 -4.14 10.86
CA SER A 43 -7.09 -4.78 12.15
C SER A 43 -6.41 -6.15 12.30
N MET A 44 -6.23 -6.90 11.20
CA MET A 44 -5.53 -8.20 11.20
C MET A 44 -4.00 -8.10 11.27
N LEU A 45 -3.41 -6.94 10.95
CA LEU A 45 -1.96 -6.70 10.92
C LEU A 45 -1.38 -6.16 12.24
N THR A 46 -2.20 -6.02 13.29
CA THR A 46 -1.88 -5.33 14.56
C THR A 46 -1.04 -6.14 15.56
N ARG A 47 -0.46 -7.29 15.18
CA ARG A 47 0.41 -8.05 16.10
C ARG A 47 1.77 -7.37 16.22
N LYS A 48 1.90 -6.50 17.22
CA LYS A 48 3.10 -5.77 17.65
C LYS A 48 4.34 -6.68 17.75
N ASP A 49 4.13 -7.95 18.08
CA ASP A 49 5.17 -8.95 18.39
C ASP A 49 5.89 -9.51 17.15
N ARG A 50 5.43 -9.18 15.93
CA ARG A 50 5.96 -9.78 14.69
C ARG A 50 6.89 -8.87 13.88
N VAL A 51 7.14 -7.64 14.33
CA VAL A 51 7.98 -6.69 13.61
C VAL A 51 9.19 -6.37 14.46
N GLU A 52 10.36 -6.81 14.00
CA GLU A 52 11.64 -6.46 14.62
C GLU A 52 11.95 -4.97 14.39
N ASP A 53 12.49 -4.30 15.41
CA ASP A 53 12.95 -2.92 15.29
C ASP A 53 14.34 -2.92 14.63
N VAL A 54 14.41 -2.55 13.35
CA VAL A 54 15.64 -2.62 12.54
C VAL A 54 16.67 -1.53 12.84
N ARG A 55 16.37 -0.58 13.75
CA ARG A 55 17.22 0.59 13.99
C ARG A 55 18.62 0.22 14.47
N ASP A 56 18.73 -0.77 15.36
CA ASP A 56 20.03 -1.21 15.89
C ASP A 56 20.93 -1.75 14.76
N ALA A 57 20.35 -2.56 13.85
CA ALA A 57 21.07 -3.05 12.68
C ALA A 57 21.49 -1.91 11.73
N MET A 58 20.63 -0.90 11.54
CA MET A 58 20.98 0.27 10.74
C MET A 58 22.12 1.09 11.35
N TRP A 59 22.21 1.19 12.69
CA TRP A 59 23.30 1.90 13.36
C TRP A 59 24.63 1.19 13.24
N GLU A 60 24.66 -0.15 13.33
CA GLU A 60 25.89 -0.90 13.08
C GLU A 60 26.34 -0.74 11.62
N LEU A 61 25.42 -0.82 10.63
CA LEU A 61 25.75 -0.57 9.23
C LEU A 61 26.26 0.86 8.97
N GLU A 62 25.72 1.87 9.68
CA GLU A 62 26.24 3.24 9.60
C GLU A 62 27.66 3.34 10.15
N LYS A 63 27.92 2.70 11.28
CA LYS A 63 29.23 2.66 11.95
C LYS A 63 30.27 1.94 11.09
N ASP A 64 29.88 0.88 10.38
CA ASP A 64 30.73 0.15 9.44
C ASP A 64 30.92 0.91 8.10
N GLY A 65 30.23 2.04 7.92
CA GLY A 65 30.34 2.91 6.75
C GLY A 65 29.60 2.40 5.52
N GLU A 66 28.72 1.40 5.66
CA GLU A 66 27.94 0.83 4.57
C GLU A 66 26.75 1.70 4.18
N ILE A 67 26.15 2.41 5.15
CA ILE A 67 25.02 3.31 4.94
C ILE A 67 25.22 4.65 5.66
N ILE A 68 24.42 5.65 5.30
CA ILE A 68 24.31 6.91 6.04
C ILE A 68 22.90 7.01 6.60
N VAL A 69 22.76 7.18 7.92
CA VAL A 69 21.45 7.33 8.56
C VAL A 69 21.15 8.81 8.79
N HIS A 70 20.21 9.33 8.00
CA HIS A 70 19.71 10.70 8.17
C HIS A 70 18.82 10.81 9.42
N ARG A 71 19.26 11.61 10.39
CA ARG A 71 18.54 11.82 11.67
C ARG A 71 17.52 12.95 11.54
N VAL A 72 16.32 12.76 12.09
CA VAL A 72 15.24 13.77 12.11
C VAL A 72 15.41 14.73 13.29
N SER A 73 15.97 15.91 13.02
CA SER A 73 16.05 17.04 13.95
C SER A 73 14.88 18.02 13.80
N ASP A 74 14.84 19.04 14.66
CA ASP A 74 13.71 19.99 14.73
C ASP A 74 13.57 20.89 13.50
N VAL A 75 14.65 21.08 12.72
CA VAL A 75 14.61 21.79 11.43
C VAL A 75 13.66 21.14 10.43
N HIS A 76 13.33 19.86 10.62
CA HIS A 76 12.42 19.11 9.75
C HIS A 76 10.93 19.29 10.10
N GLU A 77 10.63 20.12 11.11
CA GLU A 77 9.28 20.37 11.66
C GLU A 77 8.47 19.07 11.82
N PRO A 78 8.99 18.09 12.57
CA PRO A 78 8.46 16.73 12.52
C PRO A 78 7.16 16.58 13.31
N VAL A 79 6.28 15.72 12.81
CA VAL A 79 5.04 15.32 13.49
C VAL A 79 5.15 13.90 14.03
N VAL A 80 4.46 13.63 15.13
CA VAL A 80 4.39 12.29 15.73
C VAL A 80 3.08 11.63 15.29
N ALA A 81 3.18 10.42 14.74
CA ALA A 81 2.02 9.61 14.36
C ALA A 81 2.12 8.22 14.97
N ARG A 82 0.99 7.69 15.45
CA ARG A 82 0.89 6.30 15.91
C ARG A 82 0.73 5.36 14.72
N THR A 83 1.63 4.42 14.59
CA THR A 83 1.61 3.39 13.54
C THR A 83 0.58 2.29 13.83
N ILE A 84 0.25 1.49 12.81
CA ILE A 84 -0.62 0.31 12.96
C ILE A 84 -0.05 -0.76 13.89
N TYR A 85 1.26 -0.72 14.16
CA TYR A 85 1.97 -1.60 15.10
C TYR A 85 1.97 -1.04 16.53
N GLY A 86 1.30 0.10 16.76
CA GLY A 86 1.21 0.76 18.06
C GLY A 86 2.46 1.54 18.45
N TRP A 87 3.44 1.69 17.56
CA TRP A 87 4.65 2.48 17.81
C TRP A 87 4.42 3.93 17.40
N GLU A 88 5.01 4.86 18.13
CA GLU A 88 5.09 6.25 17.71
C GLU A 88 6.22 6.42 16.70
N LYS A 89 5.93 7.12 15.60
CA LYS A 89 6.91 7.46 14.57
C LYS A 89 7.03 8.97 14.46
N LYS A 90 8.27 9.48 14.56
CA LYS A 90 8.62 10.87 14.25
C LYS A 90 8.81 11.00 12.73
N ILE A 91 8.00 11.83 12.08
CA ILE A 91 7.95 11.98 10.61
C ILE A 91 8.33 13.41 10.22
N PRO A 92 9.38 13.62 9.39
CA PRO A 92 9.72 14.96 8.89
C PRO A 92 8.63 15.46 7.94
N THR A 93 8.35 16.77 7.95
CA THR A 93 7.32 17.39 7.10
C THR A 93 7.90 18.23 5.96
N ASN A 94 9.17 18.61 6.05
CA ASN A 94 9.91 19.33 5.03
C ASN A 94 11.23 18.61 4.67
N ASN A 95 11.96 19.13 3.67
CA ASN A 95 13.23 18.55 3.16
C ASN A 95 13.12 17.06 2.81
N MET A 96 11.93 16.65 2.37
CA MET A 96 11.66 15.28 1.96
C MET A 96 12.31 15.00 0.61
N TRP A 97 12.75 13.76 0.42
CA TRP A 97 13.21 13.32 -0.88
C TRP A 97 12.02 13.26 -1.83
N HIS A 98 12.03 14.11 -2.84
CA HIS A 98 11.08 14.00 -3.93
C HIS A 98 11.48 12.81 -4.79
N HIS A 99 10.75 11.70 -4.63
CA HIS A 99 10.84 10.60 -5.55
C HIS A 99 10.46 11.12 -6.95
N LYS A 100 11.42 11.15 -7.87
CA LYS A 100 11.09 11.34 -9.28
C LYS A 100 10.33 10.09 -9.72
N SER A 101 9.01 10.21 -9.88
CA SER A 101 8.26 9.18 -10.59
C SER A 101 8.91 8.99 -11.96
N CYS A 102 9.31 7.76 -12.27
CA CYS A 102 9.73 7.37 -13.61
C CYS A 102 8.60 7.76 -14.59
N GLY A 103 8.83 8.80 -15.41
CA GLY A 103 7.84 9.31 -16.38
C GLY A 103 7.49 10.80 -16.32
N GLN A 104 8.19 11.63 -15.54
CA GLN A 104 8.34 13.07 -15.85
C GLN A 104 9.61 13.32 -16.63
#